data_AF-A0A534J055-F1
#
_entry.id   AF-A0A534J055-F1
#
_cell.length_a   1.000
_cell.length_b   1.000
_cell.length_c   1.000
_cell.angle_alpha   90.00
_cell.angle_beta   90.00
_cell.angle_gamma   90.00
#
_symmetry.space_group_name_H-M   'P 1'
#
loop_
_entity.id
_entity.type
_entity.pdbx_description
1 polymer ?
#
loop_
_entity_poly.entity_id
_entity_poly.type
_entity_poly.pdbx_seq_one_letter_code
_entity_poly.pdbx_strand_id
1 'polypeptide(L)'
;TDWTLIRETLDSVVHNLWLRAKGQGVRFRTVGIKIRFEGFVTHMRERTLGTHVTDEDVMRATCRELLAEFEGEKRAVRLLGARVSHLQKAAAAQKGITEFGG
;
A
#
# COMPACT_ATOMS: atom_id res chain seq x y z
N THR A 1 10.45 18.61 -11.02
CA THR A 1 9.77 17.32 -10.82
C THR A 1 8.28 17.53 -10.97
N ASP A 2 7.62 16.83 -11.90
CA ASP A 2 6.17 16.92 -12.07
C ASP A 2 5.47 16.08 -11.00
N TRP A 3 4.92 16.74 -9.98
CA TRP A 3 4.25 16.09 -8.87
C TRP A 3 2.84 15.60 -9.20
N THR A 4 2.22 16.10 -10.27
CA THR A 4 0.94 15.58 -10.76
C THR A 4 1.16 14.19 -11.34
N LEU A 5 2.17 14.04 -12.20
CA LEU A 5 2.54 12.73 -12.77
C LEU A 5 2.95 11.72 -11.69
N ILE A 6 3.68 12.16 -10.66
CA ILE A 6 4.08 11.28 -9.53
C ILE A 6 2.86 10.78 -8.77
N ARG A 7 1.86 11.64 -8.51
CA ARG A 7 0.63 11.24 -7.83
C ARG A 7 -0.17 10.22 -8.65
N GLU A 8 -0.32 10.44 -9.94
CA GLU A 8 -0.98 9.48 -10.85
C GLU A 8 -0.22 8.14 -10.94
N THR A 9 1.12 8.21 -10.95
CA THR A 9 1.98 7.03 -10.92
C THR A 9 1.81 6.26 -9.61
N LEU A 10 1.79 6.97 -8.47
CA LEU A 10 1.53 6.35 -7.16
C LEU A 10 0.18 5.66 -7.15
N ASP A 11 -0.86 6.32 -7.63
CA ASP A 11 -2.21 5.79 -7.70
C ASP A 11 -2.28 4.49 -8.51
N SER A 12 -1.55 4.42 -9.62
CA SER A 12 -1.42 3.21 -10.45
C SER A 12 -0.65 2.10 -9.74
N VAL A 13 0.45 2.44 -9.04
CA VAL A 13 1.24 1.48 -8.26
C VAL A 13 0.43 0.90 -7.10
N VAL A 14 -0.31 1.75 -6.38
CA VAL A 14 -1.19 1.35 -5.28
C VAL A 14 -2.31 0.44 -5.77
N HIS A 15 -2.98 0.79 -6.86
CA HIS A 15 -4.04 -0.04 -7.43
C HIS A 15 -3.53 -1.46 -7.75
N ASN A 16 -2.37 -1.55 -8.42
CA ASN A 16 -1.76 -2.85 -8.74
C ASN A 16 -1.30 -3.62 -7.49
N LEU A 17 -0.83 -2.93 -6.45
CA LEU A 17 -0.48 -3.56 -5.18
C LEU A 17 -1.71 -4.11 -4.47
N TRP A 18 -2.80 -3.34 -4.45
CA TRP A 18 -4.07 -3.77 -3.88
C TRP A 18 -4.65 -4.99 -4.60
N LEU A 19 -4.65 -5.00 -5.94
CA LEU A 19 -5.07 -6.17 -6.73
C LEU A 19 -4.29 -7.43 -6.35
N ARG A 20 -2.97 -7.32 -6.14
CA ARG A 20 -2.12 -8.43 -5.69
C ARG A 20 -2.47 -8.89 -4.27
N ALA A 21 -2.64 -7.96 -3.32
CA ALA A 21 -3.03 -8.29 -1.95
C ALA A 21 -4.41 -8.97 -1.91
N LYS A 22 -5.37 -8.44 -2.66
CA LYS A 22 -6.71 -9.02 -2.80
C LYS A 22 -6.68 -10.40 -3.43
N GLY A 23 -5.92 -10.58 -4.52
CA GLY A 23 -5.77 -11.87 -5.20
C GLY A 23 -5.11 -12.95 -4.31
N GLN A 24 -4.24 -12.55 -3.39
CA GLN A 24 -3.65 -13.43 -2.39
C GLN A 24 -4.56 -13.68 -1.16
N GLY A 25 -5.70 -13.00 -1.08
CA GLY A 25 -6.61 -13.09 0.07
C GLY A 25 -5.93 -12.63 1.37
N VAL A 26 -5.10 -11.59 1.31
CA VAL A 26 -4.42 -11.05 2.49
C VAL A 26 -4.94 -9.67 2.87
N ARG A 27 -5.00 -9.43 4.19
CA ARG A 27 -5.20 -8.12 4.81
C ARG A 27 -3.84 -7.59 5.24
N PHE A 28 -3.68 -6.28 5.30
CA PHE A 28 -2.45 -5.62 5.70
C PHE A 28 -2.74 -4.62 6.81
N ARG A 29 -1.77 -4.42 7.72
CA ARG A 29 -1.87 -3.41 8.78
C ARG A 29 -0.95 -2.23 8.54
N THR A 30 0.15 -2.42 7.82
CA THR A 30 1.13 -1.36 7.55
C THR A 30 1.20 -1.07 6.07
N VAL A 31 1.16 0.21 5.71
CA VAL A 31 1.26 0.72 4.34
C VAL A 31 2.48 1.63 4.26
N GLY A 32 3.26 1.54 3.19
CA GLY A 32 4.43 2.39 3.02
C GLY A 32 4.77 2.70 1.57
N ILE A 33 5.54 3.77 1.40
CA ILE A 33 6.11 4.15 0.12
C ILE A 33 7.64 4.12 0.18
N LYS A 34 8.23 3.86 -0.98
CA LYS A 34 9.66 3.98 -1.23
C LYS A 34 9.86 4.93 -2.40
N ILE A 35 10.61 5.99 -2.19
CA ILE A 35 10.95 6.97 -3.22
C ILE A 35 12.47 7.03 -3.35
N ARG A 36 12.97 6.94 -4.58
CA ARG A 36 14.38 7.16 -4.88
C ARG A 36 14.50 8.39 -5.75
N PHE A 37 15.30 9.34 -5.30
CA PHE A 37 15.66 10.51 -6.06
C PHE A 37 16.95 10.29 -6.86
N GLU A 38 17.24 11.21 -7.75
CA GLU A 38 18.55 11.35 -8.38
C GLU A 38 19.69 11.39 -7.35
N GLY A 39 20.88 10.92 -7.74
CA GLY A 39 21.99 10.71 -6.82
C GLY A 39 21.83 9.48 -5.92
N PHE A 40 20.93 8.55 -6.29
CA PHE A 40 20.65 7.30 -5.57
C PHE A 40 20.12 7.47 -4.13
N VAL A 41 19.65 8.67 -3.78
CA VAL A 41 19.10 8.95 -2.45
C VAL A 41 17.73 8.29 -2.32
N THR A 42 17.60 7.38 -1.35
CA THR A 42 16.36 6.63 -1.12
C THR A 42 15.73 7.03 0.21
N HIS A 43 14.44 7.34 0.18
CA HIS A 43 13.62 7.53 1.38
C HIS A 43 12.50 6.50 1.45
N MET A 44 12.14 6.15 2.68
CA MET A 44 11.04 5.25 2.98
C MET A 44 10.18 5.89 4.06
N ARG A 45 8.86 5.82 3.86
CA ARG A 45 7.86 6.21 4.85
C ARG A 45 6.82 5.13 4.95
N GLU A 46 6.35 4.88 6.16
CA GLU A 46 5.32 3.90 6.43
C GLU A 46 4.41 4.37 7.56
N ARG A 47 3.19 3.84 7.54
CA ARG A 47 2.19 4.05 8.58
C ARG A 47 1.56 2.71 8.93
N THR A 48 1.52 2.42 10.22
CA THR A 48 0.79 1.28 10.76
C THR A 48 -0.60 1.72 11.17
N LEU A 49 -1.61 1.06 10.64
CA LEU A 49 -3.03 1.31 10.89
C LEU A 49 -3.49 0.63 12.19
N GLY A 50 -4.62 1.09 12.72
CA GLY A 50 -5.21 0.53 13.94
C GLY A 50 -5.56 -0.96 13.81
N THR A 51 -6.01 -1.38 12.62
CA THR A 51 -6.47 -2.74 12.33
C THR A 51 -5.95 -3.22 10.97
N HIS A 52 -6.05 -4.53 10.71
CA HIS A 52 -5.78 -5.08 9.39
C HIS A 52 -6.92 -4.75 8.42
N VAL A 53 -6.59 -4.15 7.28
CA VAL A 53 -7.54 -3.72 6.26
C VAL A 53 -7.26 -4.39 4.91
N THR A 54 -8.26 -4.38 4.04
CA THR A 54 -8.16 -4.81 2.63
C THR A 54 -8.64 -3.72 1.66
N ASP A 55 -8.88 -2.53 2.19
CA ASP A 55 -9.55 -1.45 1.48
C ASP A 55 -8.55 -0.70 0.60
N GLU A 56 -8.90 -0.50 -0.68
CA GLU A 56 -8.04 0.19 -1.65
C GLU A 56 -7.92 1.67 -1.34
N ASP A 57 -9.03 2.31 -0.97
CA ASP A 57 -9.09 3.75 -0.69
C ASP A 57 -8.29 4.09 0.56
N VAL A 58 -8.33 3.24 1.60
CA VAL A 58 -7.47 3.38 2.78
C VAL A 58 -5.99 3.27 2.41
N MET A 59 -5.62 2.31 1.56
CA MET A 59 -4.23 2.16 1.09
C MET A 59 -3.78 3.39 0.29
N ARG A 60 -4.64 3.86 -0.63
CA ARG A 60 -4.40 5.02 -1.49
C ARG A 60 -4.25 6.30 -0.69
N ALA A 61 -5.19 6.59 0.20
CA ALA A 61 -5.16 7.75 1.08
C ALA A 61 -3.87 7.76 1.91
N THR A 62 -3.54 6.64 2.54
CA THR A 62 -2.32 6.51 3.35
C THR A 62 -1.06 6.72 2.49
N CYS A 63 -0.97 6.12 1.31
CA CYS A 63 0.17 6.32 0.42
C CYS A 63 0.31 7.78 -0.04
N ARG A 64 -0.80 8.47 -0.34
CA ARG A 64 -0.80 9.89 -0.72
C ARG A 64 -0.34 10.79 0.42
N GLU A 65 -0.80 10.53 1.64
CA GLU A 65 -0.34 11.25 2.85
C GLU A 65 1.17 11.09 3.05
N LEU A 66 1.70 9.88 2.88
CA LEU A 66 3.15 9.63 2.99
C LEU A 66 3.93 10.29 1.85
N LEU A 67 3.34 10.39 0.65
CA LEU A 67 3.96 11.08 -0.49
C LEU A 67 4.02 12.59 -0.29
N ALA A 68 3.01 13.18 0.37
CA ALA A 68 2.93 14.60 0.64
C ALA A 68 4.14 15.14 1.42
N GLU A 69 4.79 14.31 2.25
CA GLU A 69 6.05 14.66 2.94
C GLU A 69 7.21 15.00 1.98
N PHE A 70 7.14 14.53 0.74
CA PHE A 70 8.18 14.74 -0.27
C PHE A 70 7.81 15.80 -1.30
N GLU A 71 6.55 16.23 -1.34
CA GLU A 71 6.11 17.25 -2.30
C GLU A 71 6.96 18.52 -2.15
N GLY A 72 7.44 19.04 -3.28
CA GLY A 72 8.38 20.18 -3.29
C GLY A 72 9.87 19.79 -3.33
N GLU A 73 10.22 18.51 -3.22
CA GLU A 73 11.59 18.06 -3.50
C GLU A 73 12.02 18.43 -4.92
N LYS A 74 13.19 19.06 -5.03
CA LYS A 74 13.73 19.56 -6.31
C LYS A 74 14.38 18.45 -7.14
N ARG A 75 14.77 17.36 -6.49
CA ARG A 75 15.44 16.24 -7.14
C ARG A 75 14.46 15.44 -7.99
N ALA A 76 14.93 14.93 -9.13
CA ALA A 76 14.12 14.07 -9.99
C ALA A 76 13.84 12.74 -9.29
N VAL A 77 12.61 12.23 -9.41
CA VAL A 77 12.24 10.90 -8.91
C VAL A 77 12.64 9.84 -9.93
N ARG A 78 13.42 8.86 -9.49
CA ARG A 78 13.94 7.74 -10.30
C ARG A 78 13.27 6.41 -9.97
N LEU A 79 12.62 6.31 -8.81
CA LEU A 79 11.77 5.18 -8.46
C LEU A 79 10.68 5.63 -7.49
N LEU A 80 9.48 5.11 -7.70
CA LEU A 80 8.38 5.18 -6.77
C LEU A 80 7.78 3.79 -6.61
N GLY A 81 7.65 3.33 -5.36
CA GLY A 81 7.04 2.05 -5.05
C GLY A 81 6.16 2.16 -3.82
N ALA A 82 5.11 1.34 -3.77
CA ALA A 82 4.30 1.12 -2.58
C ALA A 82 4.55 -0.29 -2.03
N ARG A 83 4.32 -0.47 -0.73
CA ARG A 83 4.41 -1.76 -0.06
C ARG A 83 3.36 -1.87 1.03
N VAL A 84 3.01 -3.11 1.35
CA VAL A 84 2.22 -3.45 2.52
C VAL A 84 2.99 -4.47 3.37
N SER A 85 2.81 -4.41 4.68
CA SER A 85 3.39 -5.37 5.63
C SER A 85 2.42 -5.64 6.79
N HIS A 86 2.83 -6.52 7.70
CA HIS A 86 1.97 -7.09 8.75
C HIS A 86 0.73 -7.71 8.10
N LEU A 87 0.99 -8.76 7.31
CA LEU A 87 -0.03 -9.42 6.51
C LEU A 87 -0.72 -10.50 7.35
N GLN A 88 -2.05 -10.57 7.23
CA GLN A 88 -2.86 -11.62 7.80
C GLN A 88 -3.71 -12.22 6.69
N LYS A 89 -3.91 -13.55 6.68
CA LYS A 89 -4.89 -14.16 5.79
C LYS A 89 -6.25 -13.54 6.08
N ALA A 90 -6.91 -13.00 5.06
CA ALA A 90 -8.33 -12.71 5.16
C ALA A 90 -9.01 -14.05 5.45
N ALA A 91 -9.68 -14.17 6.59
CA ALA A 91 -10.40 -15.38 6.93
C ALA A 91 -11.25 -15.77 5.71
N ALA A 92 -10.98 -16.94 5.12
CA ALA A 92 -11.94 -17.56 4.23
C ALA A 92 -13.23 -17.62 5.03
N ALA A 93 -14.37 -17.27 4.42
CA ALA A 93 -15.67 -17.48 5.05
C ALA A 93 -15.67 -18.90 5.63
N GLN A 94 -15.59 -19.00 6.96
CA GLN A 94 -15.51 -20.26 7.65
C GLN A 94 -16.82 -20.96 7.33
N LYS A 95 -16.78 -22.01 6.49
CA LYS A 95 -17.92 -22.90 6.35
C LYS A 95 -18.20 -23.40 7.76
N GLY A 96 -19.33 -23.00 8.33
CA GLY A 96 -19.79 -23.55 9.60
C GLY A 96 -19.81 -25.07 9.44
N ILE A 97 -19.07 -25.77 10.30
CA ILE A 97 -19.18 -27.21 10.43
C ILE A 97 -20.49 -27.45 11.18
N THR A 98 -21.62 -27.29 10.51
CA THR A 98 -22.88 -27.86 10.95
C THR A 98 -23.00 -29.20 10.26
N GLU A 99 -22.44 -30.25 10.88
CA GLU A 99 -22.95 -31.62 10.85
C GLU A 99 -22.02 -32.57 11.61
N PHE A 100 -22.21 -32.63 12.92
CA PHE A 100 -22.25 -33.89 13.66
C PHE A 100 -23.64 -33.84 14.29
N GLY A 101 -24.67 -34.56 13.85
CA GLY A 101 -24.71 -35.96 13.47
C GLY A 101 -25.51 -36.69 14.55
N GLY A 102 -26.78 -37.00 14.22
CA GLY A 102 -27.67 -38.06 14.74
C GLY A 102 -27.62 -38.51 16.19
#